data_AF-A0AA88XP25-F1
#
_entry.id   AF-A0AA88XP25-F1
#
_cell.length_a   1.000
_cell.length_b   1.000
_cell.length_c   1.000
_cell.angle_alpha   90.00
_cell.angle_beta   90.00
_cell.angle_gamma   90.00
#
_symmetry.space_group_name_H-M   'P 1'
#
loop_
_entity.id
_entity.type
_entity.pdbx_description
1 polymer ?
#
loop_
_entity_poly.entity_id
_entity_poly.type
_entity_poly.pdbx_seq_one_letter_code
_entity_poly.pdbx_strand_id
1 'polypeptide(L)'
;MTELRIQFSLSMIIAGFLAEVVSIMWYNDHSPWGRRTGDRYLLSAIICDIGLVICCKFIVDSVWSVGRWEDAFVLALAIGLIYACLEGPHVVHNSRSFSWFFFHAVHKFLVIFVIIMALMYFRHLG
;
A
#
# COMPACT_ATOMS: atom_id res chain seq x y z
N MET A 1 -10.79 -25.76 5.21
CA MET A 1 -9.68 -24.95 5.74
C MET A 1 -8.83 -24.54 4.55
N THR A 2 -8.81 -23.26 4.22
CA THR A 2 -8.05 -22.74 3.08
C THR A 2 -6.57 -22.84 3.43
N GLU A 3 -5.84 -23.77 2.81
CA GLU A 3 -4.38 -23.85 2.98
C GLU A 3 -3.76 -22.57 2.41
N LEU A 4 -3.12 -21.79 3.28
CA LEU A 4 -2.50 -20.51 2.95
C LEU A 4 -1.16 -20.78 2.24
N ARG A 5 -1.23 -21.30 1.02
CA ARG A 5 -0.06 -21.69 0.22
C ARG A 5 0.46 -20.49 -0.57
N ILE A 6 1.01 -19.51 0.14
CA ILE A 6 1.68 -18.37 -0.50
C ILE A 6 3.02 -18.86 -1.07
N GLN A 7 3.07 -19.07 -2.38
CA GLN A 7 4.33 -19.24 -3.08
C GLN A 7 5.00 -17.87 -3.23
N PHE A 8 6.18 -17.72 -2.63
CA PHE A 8 7.03 -16.55 -2.83
C PHE A 8 7.39 -16.47 -4.31
N SER A 9 7.00 -15.37 -4.94
CA SER A 9 7.18 -15.11 -6.38
C SER A 9 7.96 -13.83 -6.60
N LEU A 10 8.62 -13.72 -7.75
CA LEU A 10 9.41 -12.53 -8.10
C LEU A 10 8.53 -11.27 -8.17
N SER A 11 7.25 -11.42 -8.55
CA SER A 11 6.25 -10.34 -8.55
C SER A 11 6.04 -9.71 -7.16
N MET A 12 6.12 -10.50 -6.08
CA MET A 12 6.03 -9.98 -4.71
C MET A 12 7.23 -9.11 -4.35
N ILE A 13 8.43 -9.51 -4.77
CA ILE A 13 9.66 -8.74 -4.52
C ILE A 13 9.60 -7.41 -5.26
N ILE A 14 9.20 -7.43 -6.52
CA ILE A 14 9.02 -6.22 -7.33
C ILE A 14 7.94 -5.32 -6.72
N ALA A 15 6.82 -5.88 -6.28
CA ALA A 15 5.74 -5.12 -5.63
C ALA A 15 6.22 -4.42 -4.35
N GLY A 16 6.99 -5.11 -3.50
CA GLY A 16 7.57 -4.52 -2.29
C GLY A 16 8.56 -3.39 -2.60
N PHE A 17 9.43 -3.59 -3.60
CA PHE A 17 10.36 -2.54 -4.02
C PHE A 17 9.62 -1.30 -4.56
N LEU A 18 8.60 -1.49 -5.38
CA LEU A 18 7.81 -0.39 -5.93
C LEU A 18 7.00 0.34 -4.85
N ALA A 19 6.47 -0.37 -3.86
CA ALA A 19 5.80 0.23 -2.69
C ALA A 19 6.74 1.18 -1.92
N GLU A 20 7.98 0.76 -1.73
CA GLU A 20 8.99 1.59 -1.08
C GLU A 20 9.41 2.80 -1.92
N VAL A 21 9.53 2.65 -3.24
CA VAL A 21 9.81 3.78 -4.15
C VAL A 21 8.70 4.82 -4.07
N VAL A 22 7.43 4.41 -4.12
CA VAL A 22 6.29 5.32 -3.94
C VAL A 22 6.37 6.02 -2.59
N SER A 23 6.66 5.26 -1.53
CA SER A 23 6.78 5.79 -0.17
C SER A 23 7.89 6.83 -0.05
N ILE A 24 9.04 6.61 -0.69
CA ILE A 24 10.16 7.56 -0.71
C ILE A 24 9.81 8.82 -1.50
N MET A 25 9.18 8.68 -2.67
CA MET A 25 8.79 9.82 -3.51
C MET A 25 7.71 10.70 -2.87
N TRP A 26 6.96 10.16 -1.91
CA TRP A 26 5.90 10.88 -1.22
C TRP A 26 6.41 11.81 -0.10
N TYR A 27 7.69 11.74 0.26
CA TYR A 27 8.31 12.68 1.20
C TYR A 27 8.50 14.05 0.53
N ASN A 28 7.95 15.09 1.14
CA ASN A 28 8.12 16.47 0.71
C ASN A 28 8.04 17.43 1.92
N ASP A 29 8.25 18.73 1.69
CA ASP A 29 8.21 19.72 2.78
C ASP A 29 6.83 19.84 3.47
N HIS A 30 5.80 19.25 2.87
CA HIS A 30 4.42 19.24 3.35
C HIS A 30 4.02 17.89 3.98
N SER A 31 4.89 16.87 3.96
CA SER A 31 4.57 15.58 4.52
C SER A 31 4.57 15.64 6.05
N PRO A 32 3.51 15.14 6.71
CA PRO A 32 3.36 15.23 8.18
C PRO A 32 4.36 14.36 8.96
N TRP A 33 5.07 13.45 8.29
CA TRP A 33 5.97 12.45 8.89
C TRP A 33 7.46 12.72 8.66
N GLY A 34 7.83 13.99 8.46
CA GLY A 34 9.21 14.41 8.29
C GLY A 34 9.51 14.89 6.86
N ARG A 35 10.60 15.65 6.72
CA ARG A 35 10.99 16.28 5.44
C ARG A 35 12.01 15.45 4.66
N ARG A 36 12.65 14.48 5.31
CA ARG A 36 13.76 13.70 4.74
C ARG A 36 13.53 12.22 4.95
N THR A 37 13.99 11.41 3.99
CA THR A 37 13.95 9.94 4.06
C THR A 37 14.66 9.37 5.29
N GLY A 38 15.66 10.10 5.82
CA GLY A 38 16.41 9.73 7.02
C GLY A 38 15.62 9.82 8.34
N ASP A 39 14.45 10.48 8.34
CA ASP A 39 13.57 10.52 9.52
C ASP A 39 12.75 9.22 9.67
N ARG A 40 12.85 8.30 8.70
CA ARG A 40 12.08 7.06 8.62
C ARG A 40 12.82 5.89 9.25
N TYR A 41 12.12 5.08 10.04
CA TYR A 41 12.58 3.75 10.44
C TYR A 41 12.50 2.78 9.25
N LEU A 42 13.45 2.88 8.32
CA LEU A 42 13.45 2.17 7.03
C LEU A 42 13.24 0.65 7.17
N LEU A 43 13.86 0.03 8.18
CA LEU A 43 13.69 -1.41 8.42
C LEU A 43 12.25 -1.78 8.77
N SER A 44 11.60 -1.00 9.63
CA SER A 44 10.20 -1.25 10.02
C SER A 44 9.25 -1.06 8.83
N ALA A 45 9.54 -0.05 8.00
CA ALA A 45 8.82 0.22 6.77
C ALA A 45 8.88 -0.97 5.80
N ILE A 46 10.07 -1.50 5.54
CA ILE A 46 10.26 -2.66 4.66
C ILE A 46 9.48 -3.87 5.19
N ILE A 47 9.51 -4.12 6.50
CA ILE A 47 8.77 -5.23 7.12
C ILE A 47 7.25 -5.05 6.93
N CYS A 48 6.74 -3.83 7.12
CA CYS A 48 5.33 -3.51 6.89
C CYS A 48 4.94 -3.69 5.42
N ASP A 49 5.79 -3.27 4.48
CA ASP A 49 5.54 -3.41 3.04
C ASP A 49 5.52 -4.88 2.62
N ILE A 50 6.42 -5.72 3.15
CA ILE A 50 6.38 -7.18 2.94
C ILE A 50 5.05 -7.77 3.42
N GLY A 51 4.62 -7.41 4.64
CA GLY A 51 3.34 -7.86 5.18
C GLY A 51 2.16 -7.42 4.33
N LEU A 52 2.17 -6.17 3.85
CA LEU A 52 1.12 -5.63 2.98
C LEU A 52 1.06 -6.34 1.63
N VAL A 53 2.21 -6.61 1.00
CA VAL A 53 2.29 -7.38 -0.27
C VAL A 53 1.72 -8.78 -0.09
N ILE A 54 2.06 -9.46 1.01
CA ILE A 54 1.52 -10.78 1.34
C ILE A 54 -0.01 -10.73 1.45
N CYS A 55 -0.55 -9.76 2.19
CA CYS A 55 -2.00 -9.58 2.32
C CYS A 55 -2.67 -9.28 0.98
N CYS A 56 -2.10 -8.38 0.17
CA CYS A 56 -2.63 -8.04 -1.14
C CYS A 56 -2.62 -9.24 -2.08
N LYS A 57 -1.54 -10.03 -2.10
CA LYS A 57 -1.46 -11.26 -2.88
C LYS A 57 -2.53 -12.26 -2.48
N PHE A 58 -2.71 -12.48 -1.17
CA PHE A 58 -3.76 -13.37 -0.67
C PHE A 58 -5.15 -12.92 -1.12
N ILE A 59 -5.46 -11.62 -1.02
CA ILE A 59 -6.74 -11.06 -1.45
C ILE A 59 -6.93 -11.26 -2.95
N VAL A 60 -5.94 -10.93 -3.77
CA VAL A 60 -6.02 -11.06 -5.24
C VAL A 60 -6.20 -12.51 -5.67
N ASP A 61 -5.52 -13.45 -5.00
CA ASP A 61 -5.56 -14.87 -5.36
C ASP A 61 -6.83 -15.57 -4.82
N SER A 62 -7.38 -15.14 -3.67
CA SER A 62 -8.42 -15.90 -2.95
C SER A 62 -9.79 -15.22 -2.88
N VAL A 63 -9.86 -13.90 -2.95
CA VAL A 63 -11.10 -13.14 -2.65
C VAL A 63 -11.52 -12.28 -3.84
N TRP A 64 -10.60 -11.54 -4.43
CA TRP A 64 -10.89 -10.55 -5.47
C TRP A 64 -9.88 -10.67 -6.61
N SER A 65 -10.20 -11.51 -7.60
CA SER A 65 -9.42 -11.66 -8.82
C SER A 65 -9.29 -10.33 -9.57
N VAL A 66 -8.06 -9.91 -9.86
CA VAL A 66 -7.75 -8.70 -10.61
C VAL A 66 -7.23 -9.08 -12.00
N GLY A 67 -7.99 -8.71 -13.03
CA GLY A 67 -7.64 -8.97 -14.43
C GLY A 67 -7.31 -7.71 -15.24
N ARG A 68 -7.84 -6.56 -14.82
CA ARG A 68 -7.62 -5.26 -15.47
C ARG A 68 -7.20 -4.20 -14.46
N TRP A 69 -6.63 -3.10 -14.94
CA TRP A 69 -6.15 -2.02 -14.09
C TRP A 69 -7.29 -1.33 -13.34
N GLU A 70 -8.50 -1.29 -13.90
CA GLU A 70 -9.70 -0.76 -13.22
C GLU A 70 -10.05 -1.58 -11.98
N ASP A 71 -9.93 -2.91 -12.06
CA ASP A 71 -10.19 -3.81 -10.93
C ASP A 71 -9.15 -3.58 -9.82
N ALA A 72 -7.89 -3.36 -10.20
CA ALA A 72 -6.81 -3.01 -9.27
C ALA A 72 -7.08 -1.67 -8.59
N PHE A 73 -7.56 -0.67 -9.33
CA PHE A 73 -7.92 0.64 -8.81
C PHE A 73 -9.05 0.54 -7.79
N VAL A 74 -10.13 -0.19 -8.12
CA VAL A 74 -11.28 -0.37 -7.23
C VAL A 74 -10.88 -1.11 -5.96
N LEU A 75 -10.07 -2.17 -6.06
CA LEU A 75 -9.58 -2.90 -4.88
C LEU A 75 -8.70 -2.02 -4.01
N ALA A 76 -7.76 -1.27 -4.61
CA ALA A 76 -6.91 -0.34 -3.87
C ALA A 76 -7.72 0.78 -3.20
N LEU A 77 -8.75 1.31 -3.88
CA LEU A 77 -9.65 2.30 -3.33
C LEU A 77 -10.44 1.75 -2.16
N ALA A 78 -10.95 0.52 -2.26
CA ALA A 78 -11.68 -0.13 -1.17
C ALA A 78 -10.80 -0.30 0.09
N ILE A 79 -9.57 -0.80 -0.07
CA ILE A 79 -8.64 -0.97 1.06
C ILE A 79 -8.19 0.40 1.60
N GLY A 80 -7.93 1.36 0.72
CA GLY A 80 -7.57 2.74 1.08
C GLY A 80 -8.69 3.45 1.85
N LEU A 81 -9.96 3.22 1.50
CA LEU A 81 -11.13 3.73 2.21
C LEU A 81 -11.27 3.08 3.59
N ILE A 82 -11.03 1.77 3.71
CA ILE A 82 -11.00 1.10 5.03
C ILE A 82 -9.94 1.76 5.92
N TYR A 83 -8.73 1.97 5.40
CA TYR A 83 -7.69 2.71 6.13
C TYR A 83 -8.15 4.12 6.50
N ALA A 84 -8.74 4.85 5.57
CA ALA A 84 -9.24 6.21 5.81
C ALA A 84 -10.32 6.25 6.91
N CYS A 85 -11.24 5.29 6.94
CA CYS A 85 -12.25 5.19 7.99
C CYS A 85 -11.66 4.85 9.37
N LEU A 86 -10.60 4.03 9.40
CA LEU A 86 -9.89 3.68 10.65
C LEU A 86 -9.00 4.82 11.15
N GLU A 87 -8.33 5.52 10.24
CA GLU A 87 -7.40 6.60 10.56
C GLU A 87 -8.16 7.88 10.96
N GLY A 88 -9.31 8.16 10.34
CA GLY A 88 -10.08 9.39 10.52
C GLY A 88 -10.23 9.86 11.97
N PRO A 89 -10.72 9.03 12.91
CA PRO A 89 -10.90 9.42 14.31
C PRO A 89 -9.61 9.84 15.03
N HIS A 90 -8.44 9.35 14.58
CA HIS A 90 -7.16 9.59 15.25
C HIS A 90 -6.47 10.88 14.81
N VAL A 91 -6.88 11.45 13.67
CA VAL A 91 -6.24 12.65 13.11
C VAL A 91 -7.04 13.92 13.36
N VAL A 92 -8.28 13.85 13.87
CA VAL A 92 -9.15 15.03 14.11
C VAL A 92 -8.78 15.73 15.41
N HIS A 93 -7.76 16.58 15.35
CA HIS A 93 -7.27 17.33 16.50
C HIS A 93 -6.97 18.81 16.23
N ASN A 94 -6.74 19.24 14.98
CA ASN A 94 -6.35 20.61 14.61
C ASN A 94 -6.85 21.03 13.22
N SER A 95 -6.72 22.32 12.85
CA SER A 95 -7.18 22.85 11.54
C SER A 95 -6.48 22.24 10.31
N ARG A 96 -5.28 21.65 10.47
CA ARG A 96 -4.53 20.96 9.39
C ARG A 96 -4.83 19.46 9.30
N SER A 97 -5.65 18.94 10.21
CA SER A 97 -5.97 17.52 10.33
C SER A 97 -6.52 16.92 9.04
N PHE A 98 -7.40 17.65 8.34
CA PHE A 98 -7.95 17.17 7.07
C PHE A 98 -6.87 17.00 6.00
N SER A 99 -5.98 17.98 5.86
CA SER A 99 -4.90 17.92 4.87
C SER A 99 -3.95 16.74 5.14
N TRP A 100 -3.58 16.51 6.39
CA TRP A 100 -2.72 15.38 6.75
C TRP A 100 -3.42 14.05 6.56
N PHE A 101 -4.66 13.94 7.01
CA PHE A 101 -5.49 12.76 6.79
C PHE A 101 -5.63 12.43 5.30
N PHE A 102 -5.99 13.43 4.48
CA PHE A 102 -6.13 13.26 3.04
C PHE A 102 -4.80 12.80 2.41
N PHE A 103 -3.69 13.41 2.82
CA PHE A 103 -2.37 13.04 2.33
C PHE A 103 -1.98 11.60 2.75
N HIS A 104 -2.32 11.18 3.97
CA HIS A 104 -2.14 9.80 4.44
C HIS A 104 -2.97 8.82 3.60
N ALA A 105 -4.27 9.09 3.43
CA ALA A 105 -5.18 8.23 2.71
C ALA A 105 -4.78 8.06 1.24
N VAL A 106 -4.43 9.16 0.55
CA VAL A 106 -3.97 9.11 -0.84
C VAL A 106 -2.65 8.35 -0.95
N HIS A 107 -1.71 8.55 -0.02
CA HIS A 107 -0.46 7.80 0.01
C HIS A 107 -0.70 6.29 0.14
N LYS A 108 -1.53 5.87 1.11
CA LYS A 108 -1.83 4.44 1.31
C LYS A 108 -2.56 3.84 0.13
N PHE A 109 -3.52 4.56 -0.44
CA PHE A 109 -4.18 4.18 -1.68
C PHE A 109 -3.16 3.91 -2.81
N LEU A 110 -2.23 4.84 -3.05
CA LEU A 110 -1.23 4.69 -4.11
C LEU A 110 -0.26 3.53 -3.88
N VAL A 111 0.19 3.34 -2.65
CA VAL A 111 1.05 2.20 -2.28
C VAL A 111 0.32 0.88 -2.59
N ILE A 112 -0.93 0.75 -2.13
CA ILE A 112 -1.73 -0.46 -2.36
C ILE A 112 -2.00 -0.65 -3.86
N PHE A 113 -2.32 0.43 -4.58
CA PHE A 113 -2.56 0.38 -6.03
C PHE A 113 -1.35 -0.12 -6.79
N VAL A 114 -0.16 0.40 -6.50
CA VAL A 114 1.09 -0.03 -7.14
C VAL A 114 1.44 -1.48 -6.80
N ILE A 115 1.21 -1.91 -5.55
CA ILE A 115 1.38 -3.32 -5.16
C ILE A 115 0.47 -4.23 -5.99
N ILE A 116 -0.83 -3.95 -6.05
CA ILE A 116 -1.80 -4.77 -6.78
C ILE A 116 -1.50 -4.76 -8.28
N MET A 117 -1.16 -3.59 -8.84
CA MET A 117 -0.76 -3.46 -10.25
C MET A 117 0.50 -4.27 -10.56
N ALA A 118 1.51 -4.26 -9.68
CA ALA A 118 2.72 -5.05 -9.85
C ALA A 118 2.42 -6.55 -9.78
N LEU A 119 1.60 -6.99 -8.83
CA LEU A 119 1.16 -8.38 -8.72
C LEU A 119 0.37 -8.84 -9.95
N MET A 120 -0.47 -7.98 -10.53
CA MET A 120 -1.21 -8.26 -11.76
C MET A 120 -0.28 -8.32 -12.97
N TYR A 121 0.56 -7.29 -13.18
CA TYR A 121 1.39 -7.15 -14.37
C TYR A 121 2.50 -8.19 -14.43
N PHE A 122 3.16 -8.44 -13.29
CA PHE A 122 4.23 -9.43 -13.16
C PHE A 122 3.73 -10.80 -12.74
N ARG A 123 2.42 -11.07 -12.84
CA ARG A 123 1.83 -12.37 -12.48
C ARG A 123 2.50 -13.54 -13.19
N HIS A 124 3.04 -13.33 -14.38
CA HIS A 124 3.75 -14.33 -15.18
C HIS A 124 5.15 -14.70 -14.64
N LEU A 125 5.71 -13.90 -13.72
CA LEU A 125 7.01 -14.13 -13.07
C LEU A 125 6.87 -14.91 -11.74
N GLY A 126 5.69 -15.49 -11.49
CA GLY A 126 5.33 -16.15 -10.24
C GLY A 126 4.45 -17.36 -10.45
#